data_AF-A0A7W8QLF6-F1
#
_entry.id   AF-A0A7W8QLF6-F1
#
_cell.length_a   1.000
_cell.length_b   1.000
_cell.length_c   1.000
_cell.angle_alpha   90.00
_cell.angle_beta   90.00
_cell.angle_gamma   90.00
#
_symmetry.space_group_name_H-M   'P 1'
#
loop_
_entity.id
_entity.type
_entity.pdbx_description
1 polymer ?
#
loop_
_entity_poly.entity_id
_entity_poly.type
_entity_poly.pdbx_seq_one_letter_code
_entity_poly.pdbx_strand_id
1 'polypeptide(L)'
;MRSRSQNQRRKRIVQTAAALALRGGVEAMQMRTVAERAGVALGTLYRYFPSKMDLVVAVVTEELDLLEASIGRRPPADEGAAGRTVDVLMRATRGLMREPELADALVRSLIMAEVKTELGQRITDLLWRVAFGGAEPEGAEPDREGTEYILVGSLASVWIFELLEILKGHRDVEQVQHRLTVAADRLFAGS
;
A
#
# COMPACT_ATOMS: atom_id res chain seq x y z
N MET A 1 -16.10 -26.78 3.02
CA MET A 1 -17.18 -25.76 2.84
C MET A 1 -17.13 -24.61 3.86
N ARG A 2 -16.94 -24.85 5.17
CA ARG A 2 -16.94 -23.77 6.20
C ARG A 2 -15.92 -22.64 5.95
N SER A 3 -14.68 -22.99 5.59
CA SER A 3 -13.59 -22.04 5.28
C SER A 3 -13.89 -21.09 4.10
N ARG A 4 -14.51 -21.58 3.01
CA ARG A 4 -14.90 -20.72 1.87
C ARG A 4 -15.94 -19.66 2.26
N SER A 5 -16.94 -20.01 3.08
CA SER A 5 -17.94 -19.03 3.55
C SER A 5 -17.37 -18.04 4.58
N GLN A 6 -16.33 -18.47 5.31
CA GLN A 6 -15.60 -17.64 6.26
C GLN A 6 -14.78 -16.57 5.51
N ASN A 7 -14.02 -17.00 4.49
CA ASN A 7 -13.25 -16.09 3.63
C ASN A 7 -14.14 -15.11 2.87
N GLN A 8 -15.26 -15.56 2.31
CA GLN A 8 -16.22 -14.65 1.66
C GLN A 8 -16.77 -13.59 2.63
N ARG A 9 -17.07 -13.97 3.88
CA ARG A 9 -17.51 -13.02 4.90
C ARG A 9 -16.43 -12.01 5.25
N ARG A 10 -15.20 -12.47 5.51
CA ARG A 10 -14.06 -11.59 5.77
C ARG A 10 -13.87 -10.60 4.62
N LYS A 11 -13.87 -11.08 3.37
CA LYS A 11 -13.74 -10.25 2.18
C LYS A 11 -14.84 -9.20 2.07
N ARG A 12 -16.11 -9.56 2.29
CA ARG A 12 -17.21 -8.58 2.30
C ARG A 12 -17.03 -7.50 3.36
N ILE A 13 -16.60 -7.87 4.57
CA ILE A 13 -16.34 -6.89 5.65
C ILE A 13 -15.27 -5.90 5.20
N VAL A 14 -14.14 -6.38 4.66
CA VAL A 14 -13.05 -5.51 4.18
C VAL A 14 -13.51 -4.63 3.03
N GLN A 15 -14.22 -5.16 2.04
CA GLN A 15 -14.74 -4.38 0.92
C GLN A 15 -15.76 -3.31 1.36
N THR A 16 -16.64 -3.63 2.31
CA THR A 16 -17.56 -2.65 2.89
C THR A 16 -16.81 -1.56 3.65
N ALA A 17 -15.79 -1.95 4.41
CA ALA A 17 -14.96 -1.02 5.17
C ALA A 17 -14.18 -0.07 4.23
N ALA A 18 -13.55 -0.62 3.18
CA ALA A 18 -12.91 0.15 2.12
C ALA A 18 -13.91 1.15 1.51
N ALA A 19 -15.10 0.69 1.09
CA ALA A 19 -16.13 1.55 0.51
C ALA A 19 -16.64 2.66 1.44
N LEU A 20 -16.65 2.43 2.76
CA LEU A 20 -16.94 3.47 3.75
C LEU A 20 -15.79 4.46 3.87
N ALA A 21 -14.56 3.96 3.88
CA ALA A 21 -13.36 4.77 3.98
C ALA A 21 -13.17 5.68 2.76
N LEU A 22 -13.51 5.21 1.56
CA LEU A 22 -13.54 6.02 0.33
C LEU A 22 -14.55 7.18 0.40
N ARG A 23 -15.58 7.13 1.26
CA ARG A 23 -16.62 8.18 1.31
C ARG A 23 -16.45 9.20 2.43
N GLY A 24 -15.66 8.88 3.45
CA GLY A 24 -15.54 9.74 4.64
C GLY A 24 -14.35 9.41 5.52
N GLY A 25 -13.29 8.88 4.92
CA GLY A 25 -12.05 8.50 5.60
C GLY A 25 -12.25 7.42 6.65
N VAL A 26 -11.22 7.24 7.49
CA VAL A 26 -11.23 6.25 8.57
C VAL A 26 -12.33 6.52 9.60
N GLU A 27 -12.77 7.77 9.78
CA GLU A 27 -13.86 8.11 10.70
C GLU A 27 -15.23 7.58 10.26
N ALA A 28 -15.49 7.49 8.94
CA ALA A 28 -16.69 6.84 8.42
C ALA A 28 -16.67 5.31 8.62
N MET A 29 -15.50 4.73 8.90
CA MET A 29 -15.30 3.30 9.04
C MET A 29 -15.61 2.81 10.47
N GLN A 30 -16.80 3.14 10.96
CA GLN A 30 -17.26 2.73 12.29
C GLN A 30 -17.63 1.25 12.30
N MET A 31 -17.15 0.51 13.31
CA MET A 31 -17.33 -0.95 13.42
C MET A 31 -18.80 -1.38 13.29
N ARG A 32 -19.73 -0.63 13.91
CA ARG A 32 -21.17 -0.89 13.80
C ARG A 32 -21.69 -0.70 12.38
N THR A 33 -21.37 0.43 11.75
CA THR A 33 -21.77 0.74 10.37
C THR A 33 -21.22 -0.27 9.37
N VAL A 34 -19.96 -0.70 9.55
CA VAL A 34 -19.35 -1.75 8.72
C VAL A 34 -20.11 -3.07 8.89
N ALA A 35 -20.42 -3.48 10.13
CA ALA A 35 -21.15 -4.72 10.40
C ALA A 35 -22.55 -4.72 9.74
N GLU A 36 -23.29 -3.64 9.91
CA GLU A 36 -24.62 -3.44 9.31
C GLU A 36 -24.57 -3.53 7.78
N ARG A 37 -23.68 -2.76 7.14
CA ARG A 37 -23.56 -2.73 5.67
C ARG A 37 -22.99 -4.03 5.08
N ALA A 38 -22.14 -4.72 5.81
CA ALA A 38 -21.58 -6.01 5.38
C ALA A 38 -22.56 -7.19 5.63
N GLY A 39 -23.71 -6.94 6.27
CA GLY A 39 -24.71 -7.95 6.60
C GLY A 39 -24.19 -8.99 7.59
N VAL A 40 -23.42 -8.57 8.60
CA VAL A 40 -22.87 -9.44 9.65
C VAL A 40 -23.22 -8.92 11.04
N ALA A 41 -23.37 -9.82 12.01
CA ALA A 41 -23.51 -9.40 13.40
C ALA A 41 -22.23 -8.70 13.90
N LEU A 42 -22.37 -7.68 14.75
CA LEU A 42 -21.24 -6.92 15.29
C LEU A 42 -20.19 -7.80 15.99
N GLY A 43 -20.63 -8.78 16.79
CA GLY A 43 -19.73 -9.75 17.43
C GLY A 43 -19.01 -10.66 16.43
N THR A 44 -19.57 -10.89 15.23
CA THR A 44 -18.87 -11.59 14.16
C THR A 44 -17.79 -10.72 13.54
N LEU A 45 -18.02 -9.41 13.38
CA LEU A 45 -17.01 -8.49 12.89
C LEU A 45 -15.83 -8.42 13.87
N TYR A 46 -16.08 -8.23 15.17
CA TYR A 46 -15.02 -8.20 16.20
C TYR A 46 -14.22 -9.51 16.28
N ARG A 47 -14.82 -10.65 15.94
CA ARG A 47 -14.09 -11.93 15.84
C ARG A 47 -13.08 -11.95 14.70
N TYR A 48 -13.33 -11.23 13.60
CA TYR A 48 -12.36 -11.11 12.49
C TYR A 48 -11.37 -9.97 12.70
N PHE A 49 -11.85 -8.85 13.23
CA PHE A 49 -11.11 -7.60 13.40
C PHE A 49 -11.34 -7.09 14.82
N PRO A 50 -10.48 -7.50 15.78
CA PRO A 50 -10.65 -7.13 17.19
C PRO A 50 -10.72 -5.62 17.43
N SER A 51 -10.05 -4.82 16.60
CA SER A 51 -10.06 -3.36 16.65
C SER A 51 -10.41 -2.72 15.30
N LYS A 52 -10.73 -1.42 15.33
CA LYS A 52 -10.87 -0.60 14.11
C LYS A 52 -9.56 -0.58 13.32
N MET A 53 -8.42 -0.60 14.00
CA MET A 53 -7.09 -0.62 13.36
C MET A 53 -6.81 -1.92 12.64
N ASP A 54 -7.20 -3.08 13.20
CA ASP A 54 -7.11 -4.37 12.48
C ASP A 54 -7.90 -4.35 11.17
N LEU A 55 -9.05 -3.68 11.17
CA LEU A 55 -9.86 -3.49 9.97
C LEU A 55 -9.21 -2.51 8.98
N VAL A 56 -8.61 -1.41 9.45
CA VAL A 56 -7.85 -0.47 8.62
C VAL A 56 -6.69 -1.20 7.93
N VAL A 57 -5.88 -1.94 8.69
CA VAL A 57 -4.77 -2.74 8.13
C VAL A 57 -5.27 -3.70 7.07
N ALA A 58 -6.38 -4.39 7.32
CA ALA A 58 -6.95 -5.31 6.34
C ALA A 58 -7.43 -4.62 5.05
N VAL A 59 -7.95 -3.40 5.14
CA VAL A 59 -8.30 -2.57 3.98
C VAL A 59 -7.04 -2.18 3.21
N VAL A 60 -5.99 -1.70 3.89
CA VAL A 60 -4.71 -1.36 3.24
C VAL A 60 -4.10 -2.55 2.53
N THR A 61 -4.12 -3.72 3.17
CA THR A 61 -3.61 -4.96 2.59
C THR A 61 -4.35 -5.33 1.30
N GLU A 62 -5.68 -5.18 1.25
CA GLU A 62 -6.46 -5.42 0.02
C GLU A 62 -6.12 -4.38 -1.07
N GLU A 63 -5.94 -3.10 -0.73
CA GLU A 63 -5.51 -2.08 -1.70
C GLU A 63 -4.11 -2.37 -2.27
N LEU A 64 -3.20 -2.89 -1.44
CA LEU A 64 -1.89 -3.35 -1.89
C LEU A 64 -1.99 -4.60 -2.78
N ASP A 65 -2.87 -5.55 -2.46
CA ASP A 65 -3.16 -6.71 -3.33
C ASP A 65 -3.63 -6.24 -4.72
N LEU A 66 -4.51 -5.23 -4.77
CA LEU A 66 -4.99 -4.64 -6.01
C LEU A 66 -3.88 -3.93 -6.79
N LEU A 67 -2.99 -3.21 -6.10
CA LEU A 67 -1.82 -2.60 -6.70
C LEU A 67 -0.88 -3.66 -7.31
N GLU A 68 -0.51 -4.68 -6.55
CA GLU A 68 0.32 -5.81 -7.00
C GLU A 68 -0.28 -6.50 -8.23
N ALA A 69 -1.58 -6.81 -8.20
CA ALA A 69 -2.28 -7.40 -9.33
C ALA A 69 -2.28 -6.47 -10.56
N SER A 70 -2.42 -5.16 -10.36
CA SER A 70 -2.37 -4.17 -11.45
C SER A 70 -0.98 -4.09 -12.09
N ILE A 71 0.08 -4.25 -11.30
CA ILE A 71 1.47 -4.28 -11.73
C ILE A 71 1.73 -5.56 -12.52
N GLY A 72 1.31 -6.72 -12.02
CA GLY A 72 1.45 -7.99 -12.75
C GLY A 72 0.72 -7.98 -14.10
N ARG A 73 -0.46 -7.33 -14.18
CA ARG A 73 -1.20 -7.18 -15.44
C ARG A 73 -0.57 -6.20 -16.42
N ARG A 74 0.09 -5.16 -15.92
CA ARG A 74 0.77 -4.15 -16.73
C ARG A 74 2.09 -3.78 -16.06
N PRO A 75 3.17 -4.55 -16.28
CA PRO A 75 4.47 -4.24 -15.71
C PRO A 75 4.93 -2.84 -16.11
N PRO A 76 5.76 -2.16 -15.31
CA PRO A 76 6.43 -0.93 -15.75
C PRO A 76 7.25 -1.19 -17.01
N ALA A 77 7.20 -0.25 -17.96
CA ALA A 77 7.85 -0.40 -19.27
C ALA A 77 9.28 0.16 -19.31
N ASP A 78 9.75 0.77 -18.23
CA ASP A 78 11.08 1.37 -18.14
C ASP A 78 12.18 0.30 -18.11
N GLU A 79 13.27 0.54 -18.85
CA GLU A 79 14.41 -0.37 -18.94
C GLU A 79 15.28 -0.36 -17.67
N GLY A 80 15.27 0.73 -16.89
CA GLY A 80 16.06 0.90 -15.68
C GLY A 80 15.30 0.59 -14.39
N ALA A 81 16.01 0.04 -13.39
CA ALA A 81 15.47 -0.22 -12.05
C ALA A 81 14.87 1.05 -11.41
N ALA A 82 15.54 2.19 -11.58
CA ALA A 82 15.09 3.50 -11.11
C ALA A 82 13.70 3.85 -11.66
N GLY A 83 13.54 3.87 -12.99
CA GLY A 83 12.29 4.22 -13.65
C GLY A 83 11.15 3.25 -13.33
N ARG A 84 11.43 1.93 -13.27
CA ARG A 84 10.44 0.93 -12.84
C ARG A 84 9.96 1.17 -11.41
N THR A 85 10.87 1.48 -10.50
CA THR A 85 10.55 1.76 -9.09
C THR A 85 9.69 3.02 -8.98
N VAL A 86 10.08 4.10 -9.66
CA VAL A 86 9.30 5.35 -9.70
C VAL A 86 7.91 5.13 -10.29
N ASP A 87 7.76 4.35 -11.36
CA ASP A 87 6.45 4.06 -11.94
C ASP A 87 5.50 3.39 -10.93
N VAL A 88 5.98 2.39 -10.17
CA VAL A 88 5.19 1.74 -9.12
C VAL A 88 4.76 2.73 -8.04
N LEU A 89 5.70 3.54 -7.54
CA LEU A 89 5.41 4.56 -6.52
C LEU A 89 4.42 5.61 -7.02
N MET A 90 4.51 6.01 -8.29
CA MET A 90 3.57 6.96 -8.88
C MET A 90 2.19 6.34 -9.17
N ARG A 91 2.10 5.04 -9.45
CA ARG A 91 0.80 4.33 -9.51
C ARG A 91 0.14 4.27 -8.14
N ALA A 92 0.90 3.94 -7.10
CA ALA A 92 0.43 3.97 -5.72
C ALA A 92 -0.02 5.38 -5.32
N THR A 93 0.78 6.40 -5.62
CA THR A 93 0.44 7.83 -5.39
C THR A 93 -0.87 8.21 -6.06
N ARG A 94 -1.02 7.96 -7.36
CA ARG A 94 -2.28 8.26 -8.07
C ARG A 94 -3.47 7.45 -7.54
N GLY A 95 -3.23 6.22 -7.08
CA GLY A 95 -4.23 5.41 -6.38
C GLY A 95 -4.73 6.11 -5.11
N LEU A 96 -3.80 6.49 -4.24
CA LEU A 96 -4.07 7.19 -2.99
C LEU A 96 -4.70 8.57 -3.21
N MET A 97 -4.27 9.31 -4.23
CA MET A 97 -4.80 10.65 -4.52
C MET A 97 -6.20 10.64 -5.13
N ARG A 98 -6.75 9.48 -5.51
CA ARG A 98 -8.18 9.41 -5.82
C ARG A 98 -9.03 9.68 -4.58
N GLU A 99 -8.51 9.43 -3.39
CA GLU A 99 -9.22 9.55 -2.11
C GLU A 99 -8.28 10.06 -1.00
N PRO A 100 -7.96 11.37 -1.00
CA PRO A 100 -6.95 11.95 -0.12
C PRO A 100 -7.22 11.75 1.38
N GLU A 101 -8.48 11.75 1.81
CA GLU A 101 -8.87 11.55 3.21
C GLU A 101 -8.58 10.12 3.69
N LEU A 102 -8.75 9.13 2.81
CA LEU A 102 -8.33 7.76 3.09
C LEU A 102 -6.81 7.71 3.17
N ALA A 103 -6.11 8.28 2.19
CA ALA A 103 -4.66 8.31 2.17
C ALA A 103 -4.05 8.99 3.41
N ASP A 104 -4.60 10.11 3.88
CA ASP A 104 -4.17 10.78 5.12
C ASP A 104 -4.30 9.87 6.34
N ALA A 105 -5.45 9.21 6.48
CA ALA A 105 -5.68 8.33 7.61
C ALA A 105 -4.77 7.08 7.58
N LEU A 106 -4.51 6.53 6.39
CA LEU A 106 -3.57 5.42 6.21
C LEU A 106 -2.13 5.85 6.55
N VAL A 107 -1.68 6.99 6.01
CA VAL A 107 -0.33 7.50 6.25
C VAL A 107 -0.13 7.85 7.73
N ARG A 108 -1.11 8.51 8.38
CA ARG A 108 -1.08 8.74 9.83
C ARG A 108 -1.05 7.44 10.63
N SER A 109 -1.87 6.45 10.25
CA SER A 109 -1.85 5.12 10.87
C SER A 109 -0.48 4.44 10.74
N LEU A 110 0.22 4.62 9.63
CA LEU A 110 1.56 4.05 9.40
C LEU A 110 2.63 4.77 10.23
N ILE A 111 2.52 6.08 10.39
CA ILE A 111 3.50 6.90 11.12
C ILE A 111 3.32 6.79 12.64
N MET A 112 2.09 6.67 13.14
CA MET A 112 1.82 6.55 14.58
C MET A 112 2.16 5.17 15.17
N ALA A 113 2.73 4.27 14.35
CA ALA A 113 3.39 3.04 14.77
C ALA A 113 2.52 2.03 15.56
N GLU A 114 1.29 1.75 15.11
CA GLU A 114 0.52 0.58 15.55
C GLU A 114 0.49 -0.56 14.52
N VAL A 115 0.87 -0.30 13.27
CA VAL A 115 0.94 -1.33 12.21
C VAL A 115 2.36 -1.87 12.18
N LYS A 116 2.51 -3.16 12.49
CA LYS A 116 3.79 -3.87 12.39
C LYS A 116 4.42 -3.62 11.03
N THR A 117 5.75 -3.57 11.04
CA THR A 117 6.70 -3.50 9.92
C THR A 117 6.37 -4.27 8.63
N GLU A 118 5.36 -5.16 8.65
CA GLU A 118 4.87 -5.96 7.52
C GLU A 118 4.47 -5.13 6.30
N LEU A 119 3.78 -3.99 6.45
CA LEU A 119 3.38 -3.21 5.25
C LEU A 119 4.59 -2.57 4.56
N GLY A 120 5.46 -1.92 5.35
CA GLY A 120 6.68 -1.30 4.81
C GLY A 120 7.55 -2.33 4.10
N GLN A 121 7.75 -3.49 4.75
CA GLN A 121 8.48 -4.62 4.16
C GLN A 121 7.82 -5.11 2.86
N ARG A 122 6.50 -5.30 2.85
CA ARG A 122 5.78 -5.77 1.66
C ARG A 122 5.89 -4.79 0.48
N ILE A 123 5.84 -3.48 0.73
CA ILE A 123 6.07 -2.46 -0.29
C ILE A 123 7.50 -2.59 -0.83
N THR A 124 8.49 -2.72 0.04
CA THR A 124 9.89 -2.89 -0.39
C THR A 124 10.09 -4.19 -1.18
N ASP A 125 9.50 -5.31 -0.76
CA ASP A 125 9.53 -6.60 -1.47
C ASP A 125 8.89 -6.48 -2.87
N LEU A 126 7.79 -5.72 -3.00
CA LEU A 126 7.19 -5.43 -4.31
C LEU A 126 8.11 -4.58 -5.19
N LEU A 127 8.67 -3.50 -4.64
CA LEU A 127 9.57 -2.61 -5.39
C LEU A 127 10.81 -3.36 -5.85
N TRP A 128 11.42 -4.19 -4.99
CA TRP A 128 12.56 -5.01 -5.35
C TRP A 128 12.22 -6.00 -6.47
N ARG A 129 11.09 -6.73 -6.37
CA ARG A 129 10.65 -7.65 -7.43
C ARG A 129 10.44 -6.95 -8.77
N VAL A 130 9.91 -5.73 -8.76
CA VAL A 130 9.67 -4.97 -9.98
C VAL A 130 10.96 -4.35 -10.54
N ALA A 131 11.85 -3.91 -9.66
CA ALA A 131 13.12 -3.30 -10.02
C ALA A 131 14.14 -4.35 -10.51
N PHE A 132 14.23 -5.51 -9.88
CA PHE A 132 15.31 -6.49 -10.08
C PHE A 132 14.82 -7.91 -10.38
N GLY A 133 13.57 -8.23 -10.08
CA GLY A 133 13.03 -9.61 -10.16
C GLY A 133 12.97 -10.23 -11.56
N GLY A 134 13.25 -9.47 -12.63
CA GLY A 134 13.43 -10.05 -13.97
C GLY A 134 14.70 -10.90 -14.13
N ALA A 135 15.67 -10.76 -13.22
CA ALA A 135 16.91 -11.53 -13.20
C ALA A 135 16.84 -12.78 -12.30
N GLU A 136 15.84 -12.88 -11.44
CA GLU A 136 15.75 -13.88 -10.38
C GLU A 136 14.67 -14.95 -10.68
N PRO A 137 14.80 -16.17 -10.12
CA PRO A 137 13.78 -17.20 -10.24
C PRO A 137 12.42 -16.75 -9.70
N GLU A 138 11.34 -17.22 -10.32
CA GLU A 138 9.98 -16.96 -9.86
C GLU A 138 9.80 -17.45 -8.41
N GLY A 139 9.56 -16.51 -7.49
CA GLY A 139 9.42 -16.79 -6.06
C GLY A 139 10.68 -16.62 -5.20
N ALA A 140 11.77 -16.09 -5.76
CA ALA A 140 12.95 -15.72 -4.97
C ALA A 140 12.59 -14.64 -3.92
N GLU A 141 13.04 -14.84 -2.69
CA GLU A 141 12.98 -13.81 -1.64
C GLU A 141 14.18 -12.87 -1.77
N PRO A 142 14.00 -11.55 -1.59
CA PRO A 142 15.11 -10.61 -1.62
C PRO A 142 16.09 -10.87 -0.47
N ASP A 143 17.39 -10.70 -0.75
CA ASP A 143 18.38 -10.46 0.29
C ASP A 143 18.10 -9.08 0.91
N ARG A 144 17.52 -9.08 2.11
CA ARG A 144 17.08 -7.86 2.80
C ARG A 144 18.24 -7.02 3.34
N GLU A 145 19.43 -7.59 3.42
CA GLU A 145 20.67 -6.88 3.77
C GLU A 145 21.43 -6.44 2.50
N GLY A 146 21.01 -6.92 1.33
CA GLY A 146 21.59 -6.61 0.04
C GLY A 146 21.37 -5.15 -0.38
N THR A 147 22.35 -4.60 -1.10
CA THR A 147 22.36 -3.21 -1.57
C THR A 147 21.09 -2.86 -2.34
N GLU A 148 20.66 -3.71 -3.28
CA GLU A 148 19.45 -3.48 -4.09
C GLU A 148 18.19 -3.29 -3.25
N TYR A 149 18.02 -4.12 -2.21
CA TYR A 149 16.86 -4.05 -1.32
C TYR A 149 16.90 -2.77 -0.47
N ILE A 150 18.10 -2.40 0.02
CA ILE A 150 18.30 -1.14 0.75
C ILE A 150 18.02 0.07 -0.15
N LEU A 151 18.38 0.03 -1.43
CA LEU A 151 18.11 1.11 -2.38
C LEU A 151 16.61 1.33 -2.61
N VAL A 152 15.85 0.27 -2.92
CA VAL A 152 14.39 0.41 -3.07
C VAL A 152 13.70 0.82 -1.76
N GLY A 153 14.17 0.30 -0.61
CA GLY A 153 13.64 0.67 0.71
C GLY A 153 13.93 2.13 1.07
N SER A 154 15.09 2.66 0.67
CA SER A 154 15.45 4.07 0.84
C SER A 154 14.54 4.97 0.01
N LEU A 155 14.29 4.61 -1.24
CA LEU A 155 13.37 5.36 -2.10
C LEU A 155 11.91 5.28 -1.61
N ALA A 156 11.47 4.12 -1.11
CA ALA A 156 10.16 3.98 -0.46
C ALA A 156 10.01 4.88 0.77
N SER A 157 11.07 5.02 1.57
CA SER A 157 11.08 5.92 2.73
C SER A 157 10.95 7.38 2.32
N VAL A 158 11.62 7.79 1.24
CA VAL A 158 11.43 9.13 0.63
C VAL A 158 9.98 9.28 0.19
N TRP A 159 9.43 8.31 -0.54
CA TRP A 159 8.04 8.35 -1.01
C TRP A 159 7.00 8.49 0.10
N ILE A 160 7.15 7.80 1.22
CA ILE A 160 6.24 7.95 2.39
C ILE A 160 6.25 9.40 2.88
N PHE A 161 7.41 10.05 2.93
CA PHE A 161 7.49 11.47 3.29
C PHE A 161 6.90 12.38 2.20
N GLU A 162 7.11 12.08 0.93
CA GLU A 162 6.50 12.83 -0.17
C GLU A 162 4.96 12.76 -0.15
N LEU A 163 4.39 11.60 0.21
CA LEU A 163 2.93 11.45 0.41
C LEU A 163 2.40 12.39 1.50
N LEU A 164 3.09 12.48 2.63
CA LEU A 164 2.72 13.41 3.70
C LEU A 164 2.67 14.86 3.22
N GLU A 165 3.64 15.26 2.40
CA GLU A 165 3.70 16.63 1.89
C GLU A 165 2.60 16.90 0.87
N ILE A 166 2.19 15.90 0.07
CA ILE A 166 0.98 16.04 -0.76
C ILE A 166 -0.27 16.18 0.11
N LEU A 167 -0.43 15.35 1.14
CA LEU A 167 -1.61 15.35 2.01
C LEU A 167 -1.76 16.65 2.81
N LYS A 168 -0.65 17.32 3.15
CA LYS A 168 -0.64 18.66 3.74
C LYS A 168 -0.89 19.78 2.72
N GLY A 169 -0.98 19.47 1.44
CA GLY A 169 -1.08 20.44 0.35
C GLY A 169 0.21 21.22 0.10
N HIS A 170 1.35 20.76 0.63
CA HIS A 170 2.66 21.39 0.40
C HIS A 170 3.27 20.97 -0.94
N ARG A 171 2.79 19.86 -1.54
CA ARG A 171 3.26 19.36 -2.83
C ARG A 171 2.11 18.91 -3.72
N ASP A 172 2.30 19.06 -5.02
CA ASP A 172 1.48 18.39 -6.02
C ASP A 172 2.12 17.07 -6.51
N VAL A 173 1.38 16.32 -7.32
CA VAL A 173 1.80 15.02 -7.86
C VAL A 173 3.01 15.14 -8.80
N GLU A 174 3.14 16.25 -9.54
CA GLU A 174 4.24 16.47 -10.47
C GLU A 174 5.55 16.73 -9.73
N GLN A 175 5.50 17.56 -8.68
CA GLN A 175 6.62 17.83 -7.79
C GLN A 175 7.12 16.56 -7.11
N VAL A 176 6.21 15.70 -6.63
CA VAL A 176 6.59 14.40 -6.05
C VAL A 176 7.22 13.49 -7.09
N GLN A 177 6.65 13.40 -8.29
CA GLN A 177 7.24 12.61 -9.38
C GLN A 177 8.67 13.06 -9.69
N HIS A 178 8.88 14.38 -9.82
CA HIS A 178 10.20 14.93 -10.10
C HIS A 178 11.22 14.60 -8.99
N ARG A 179 10.82 14.76 -7.72
CA ARG A 179 11.69 14.47 -6.57
C ARG A 179 12.04 12.99 -6.46
N LEU A 180 11.07 12.10 -6.68
CA LEU A 180 11.32 10.66 -6.70
C LEU A 180 12.23 10.26 -7.85
N THR A 181 12.05 10.84 -9.03
CA THR A 181 12.92 10.58 -10.19
C THR A 181 14.36 10.98 -9.89
N VAL A 182 14.57 12.20 -9.40
CA VAL A 182 15.91 12.70 -9.04
C VAL A 182 16.55 11.88 -7.91
N ALA A 183 15.76 11.41 -6.94
CA ALA A 183 16.26 10.54 -5.87
C ALA A 183 16.62 9.15 -6.41
N ALA A 184 15.77 8.57 -7.26
CA ALA A 184 16.00 7.27 -7.88
C ALA A 184 17.25 7.27 -8.76
N ASP A 185 17.41 8.27 -9.64
CA ASP A 185 18.58 8.35 -10.52
C ASP A 185 19.90 8.37 -9.76
N ARG A 186 19.91 8.96 -8.55
CA ARG A 186 21.09 9.01 -7.68
C ARG A 186 21.29 7.75 -6.85
N LEU A 187 20.21 7.19 -6.31
CA LEU A 187 20.27 5.99 -5.48
C LEU A 187 20.70 4.78 -6.31
N PHE A 188 20.21 4.67 -7.53
CA PHE A 188 20.47 3.55 -8.43
C PHE A 188 21.66 3.83 -9.38
N ALA A 189 22.44 4.88 -9.13
CA ALA A 189 23.63 5.18 -9.91
C ALA A 189 24.69 4.08 -9.70
N GLY A 190 24.83 3.16 -10.68
CA GLY A 190 25.82 2.09 -10.66
C GLY A 190 25.32 0.73 -10.15
N SER A 191 24.00 0.60 -9.95
CA SER A 191 23.29 -0.69 -9.78
C SER A 191 22.89 -1.28 -11.11
#